data_AF-A0A3E0HJ15-F1
#
_entry.id   AF-A0A3E0HJ15-F1
#
_cell.length_a   1.000
_cell.length_b   1.000
_cell.length_c   1.000
_cell.angle_alpha   90.00
_cell.angle_beta   90.00
_cell.angle_gamma   90.00
#
_symmetry.space_group_name_H-M   'P 1'
#
loop_
_entity.id
_entity.type
_entity.pdbx_description
1 polymer ?
#
loop_
_entity_poly.entity_id
_entity_poly.type
_entity_poly.pdbx_seq_one_letter_code
_entity_poly.pdbx_strand_id
1 'polypeptide(L)'
;MIDIKLDKNKVATYKRKKTKKAFLLEIVRIPEKLKLIHLKGEEGYLHVDDEYFVFDYYYPKGDLKSGGGIILFSLILHFGIGGSFSTGAPFPVTAPIFLFGLCFIIKTFIFKNKKLIMDRMQGLFSYPNYWSNTPAIVYFKEVILILTHKGKISVPTLVAPYTNVKFGGFILSVTGVMDRLSFYVWYMDKNRSLPPGDAFDPYRQKDFERRKAEGFPPPLYYSCGIPTPEVTPEQQAEREQYWKDEEYYAPDIKRPKDSEIFNKRTHKNWSPCVFGEKEAVLANKWYEFTFANDKVVYMLTNEKGEGFLPPEDEKYEVASLTLKDTWF
;
A
#
# COMPACT_ATOMS: atom_id res chain seq x y z
N MET A 1 18.35 -17.20 11.88
CA MET A 1 17.99 -15.79 12.14
C MET A 1 17.56 -15.21 10.81
N ILE A 2 16.35 -14.65 10.70
CA ILE A 2 15.87 -14.05 9.45
C ILE A 2 16.59 -12.71 9.29
N ASP A 3 17.23 -12.47 8.15
CA ASP A 3 17.79 -11.16 7.83
C ASP A 3 16.63 -10.22 7.45
N ILE A 4 16.24 -9.37 8.39
CA ILE A 4 15.07 -8.49 8.30
C ILE A 4 15.49 -7.04 8.00
N LYS A 5 16.75 -6.66 8.26
CA LYS A 5 17.21 -5.28 8.14
C LYS A 5 17.42 -4.92 6.66
N LEU A 6 16.74 -3.87 6.21
CA LEU A 6 16.91 -3.34 4.87
C LEU A 6 18.07 -2.33 4.83
N ASP A 7 18.86 -2.40 3.76
CA ASP A 7 19.98 -1.48 3.53
C ASP A 7 19.51 -0.31 2.64
N LYS A 8 19.44 0.89 3.23
CA LYS A 8 19.08 2.14 2.54
C LYS A 8 20.00 2.48 1.36
N ASN A 9 21.23 1.96 1.34
CA ASN A 9 22.16 2.19 0.22
C ASN A 9 21.85 1.31 -1.00
N LYS A 10 20.97 0.31 -0.83
CA LYS A 10 20.51 -0.59 -1.91
C LYS A 10 19.14 -0.18 -2.45
N VAL A 11 18.66 1.02 -2.11
CA VAL A 11 17.41 1.56 -2.66
C VAL A 11 17.54 1.70 -4.17
N ALA A 12 16.63 1.06 -4.88
CA ALA A 12 16.59 1.08 -6.32
C ALA A 12 16.13 2.46 -6.83
N THR A 13 16.94 3.08 -7.68
CA THR A 13 16.62 4.36 -8.32
C THR A 13 15.89 4.10 -9.63
N TYR A 14 14.56 4.25 -9.62
CA TYR A 14 13.76 4.07 -10.82
C TYR A 14 13.40 5.40 -11.47
N LYS A 15 13.80 5.59 -12.73
CA LYS A 15 13.40 6.76 -13.52
C LYS A 15 11.90 6.70 -13.84
N ARG A 16 11.16 7.66 -13.29
CA ARG A 16 9.69 7.84 -13.38
C ARG A 16 9.21 7.87 -14.84
N LYS A 17 8.44 6.86 -15.27
CA LYS A 17 7.45 7.04 -16.35
C LYS A 17 6.10 7.27 -15.69
N LYS A 18 5.54 8.49 -15.82
CA LYS A 18 4.20 8.82 -15.29
C LYS A 18 3.17 7.86 -15.87
N THR A 19 2.64 6.94 -15.05
CA THR A 19 1.51 6.08 -15.41
C THR A 19 0.20 6.71 -14.94
N LYS A 20 -0.78 6.91 -15.84
CA LYS A 20 -2.07 7.58 -15.57
C LYS A 20 -3.02 6.85 -14.57
N LYS A 21 -2.63 5.68 -14.05
CA LYS A 21 -3.46 4.77 -13.19
C LYS A 21 -2.79 4.43 -11.85
N ALA A 22 -2.06 5.36 -11.26
CA ALA A 22 -1.47 5.23 -9.94
C ALA A 22 -2.51 5.56 -8.84
N PHE A 23 -2.54 4.80 -7.75
CA PHE A 23 -3.23 5.18 -6.51
C PHE A 23 -2.34 6.09 -5.66
N LEU A 24 -2.98 7.00 -4.93
CA LEU A 24 -2.36 7.73 -3.85
C LEU A 24 -2.21 6.78 -2.64
N LEU A 25 -1.16 6.99 -1.85
CA LEU A 25 -0.92 6.25 -0.62
C LEU A 25 -1.81 6.83 0.47
N GLU A 26 -3.05 6.34 0.55
CA GLU A 26 -4.09 6.81 1.46
C GLU A 26 -4.82 5.62 2.08
N ILE A 27 -5.31 5.80 3.31
CA ILE A 27 -6.15 4.80 3.99
C ILE A 27 -7.58 5.02 3.49
N VAL A 28 -8.05 4.14 2.61
CA VAL A 28 -9.37 4.26 1.95
C VAL A 28 -10.45 3.42 2.63
N ARG A 29 -10.06 2.42 3.42
CA ARG A 29 -10.95 1.53 4.17
C ARG A 29 -10.32 1.16 5.51
N ILE A 30 -11.16 0.83 6.49
CA ILE A 30 -10.68 0.23 7.74
C ILE A 30 -10.02 -1.10 7.35
N PRO A 31 -8.70 -1.26 7.58
CA PRO A 31 -8.02 -2.48 7.19
C PRO A 31 -8.53 -3.67 8.00
N GLU A 32 -8.44 -4.86 7.41
CA GLU A 32 -8.78 -6.08 8.10
C GLU A 32 -7.93 -6.24 9.37
N LYS A 33 -8.58 -6.61 10.48
CA LYS A 33 -7.91 -6.78 11.76
C LYS A 33 -6.95 -7.95 11.67
N LEU A 34 -5.64 -7.69 11.79
CA LEU A 34 -4.64 -8.75 11.78
C LEU A 34 -4.72 -9.54 13.09
N LYS A 35 -5.17 -10.80 13.01
CA LYS A 35 -5.33 -11.66 14.18
C LYS A 35 -4.08 -12.48 14.47
N LEU A 36 -3.69 -12.61 15.74
CA LEU A 36 -2.59 -13.45 16.20
C LEU A 36 -2.79 -14.92 15.83
N ILE A 37 -4.05 -15.37 15.78
CA ILE A 37 -4.42 -16.71 15.32
C ILE A 37 -4.07 -16.90 13.83
N HIS A 38 -4.22 -15.86 13.00
CA HIS A 38 -3.79 -15.92 11.60
C HIS A 38 -2.26 -16.00 11.50
N LEU A 39 -1.52 -15.34 12.39
CA LEU A 39 -0.05 -15.49 12.45
C LEU A 39 0.39 -16.90 12.85
N LYS A 40 -0.38 -17.57 13.73
CA LYS A 40 -0.09 -18.94 14.19
C LYS A 40 -0.55 -20.03 13.21
N GLY A 41 -1.50 -19.71 12.31
CA GLY A 41 -2.17 -20.68 11.44
C GLY A 41 -1.97 -20.49 9.94
N GLU A 42 -1.58 -19.30 9.46
CA GLU A 42 -1.38 -19.04 8.02
C GLU A 42 0.09 -19.21 7.60
N GLU A 43 0.30 -20.01 6.55
CA GLU A 43 1.59 -20.11 5.87
C GLU A 43 1.93 -18.76 5.21
N GLY A 44 2.81 -17.97 5.82
CA GLY A 44 3.33 -16.76 5.20
C GLY A 44 3.89 -15.71 6.15
N TYR A 45 3.32 -15.51 7.34
CA TYR A 45 3.86 -14.50 8.27
C TYR A 45 5.12 -15.02 8.95
N LEU A 46 6.24 -14.31 8.75
CA LEU A 46 7.53 -14.69 9.33
C LEU A 46 7.88 -13.87 10.57
N HIS A 47 7.48 -12.60 10.59
CA HIS A 47 7.77 -11.67 11.69
C HIS A 47 6.83 -10.46 11.62
N VAL A 48 6.23 -10.06 12.74
CA VAL A 48 5.31 -8.91 12.83
C VAL A 48 5.49 -8.21 14.18
N ASP A 49 5.91 -6.94 14.16
CA ASP A 49 6.00 -6.07 15.34
C ASP A 49 5.82 -4.57 14.96
N ASP A 50 6.21 -3.66 15.86
CA ASP A 50 6.14 -2.21 15.68
C ASP A 50 7.18 -1.60 14.72
N GLU A 51 8.15 -2.39 14.27
CA GLU A 51 9.27 -1.94 13.42
C GLU A 51 9.27 -2.63 12.04
N TYR A 52 8.96 -3.94 12.03
CA TYR A 52 9.07 -4.82 10.89
C TYR A 52 7.81 -5.69 10.68
N PHE A 53 7.33 -5.68 9.44
CA PHE A 53 6.34 -6.64 8.96
C PHE A 53 6.94 -7.46 7.82
N VAL A 54 7.02 -8.78 8.03
CA VAL A 54 7.68 -9.72 7.13
C VAL A 54 6.71 -10.82 6.76
N PHE A 55 6.45 -10.92 5.46
CA PHE A 55 5.55 -11.91 4.89
C PHE A 55 6.24 -12.65 3.74
N ASP A 56 6.23 -13.97 3.78
CA ASP A 56 6.64 -14.85 2.71
C ASP A 56 5.48 -15.03 1.73
N TYR A 57 5.62 -14.46 0.54
CA TYR A 57 4.63 -14.59 -0.52
C TYR A 57 4.74 -15.90 -1.29
N TYR A 58 5.74 -16.73 -1.01
CA TYR A 58 5.93 -17.97 -1.72
C TYR A 58 5.24 -19.14 -1.03
N TYR A 59 4.40 -19.83 -1.80
CA TYR A 59 3.74 -21.06 -1.38
C TYR A 59 4.43 -22.27 -2.06
N PRO A 60 5.57 -22.76 -1.55
CA PRO A 60 6.36 -23.82 -2.19
C PRO A 60 5.55 -25.10 -2.38
N LYS A 61 4.64 -25.39 -1.46
CA LYS A 61 3.74 -26.55 -1.52
C LYS A 61 2.86 -26.54 -2.77
N GLY A 62 2.50 -25.37 -3.29
CA GLY A 62 1.70 -25.24 -4.50
C GLY A 62 2.48 -25.67 -5.73
N ASP A 63 3.67 -25.11 -5.94
CA ASP A 63 4.54 -25.48 -7.06
C ASP A 63 4.95 -26.96 -6.99
N LEU A 64 5.21 -27.51 -5.78
CA LEU A 64 5.50 -28.94 -5.60
C LEU A 64 4.30 -29.82 -5.96
N LYS A 65 3.08 -29.48 -5.50
CA LYS A 65 1.85 -30.21 -5.84
C LYS A 65 1.56 -30.17 -7.33
N SER A 66 1.65 -28.98 -7.95
CA SER A 66 1.42 -28.81 -9.39
C SER A 66 2.47 -29.54 -10.21
N GLY A 67 3.76 -29.38 -9.89
CA GLY A 67 4.86 -30.08 -10.57
C GLY A 67 4.74 -31.59 -10.43
N GLY A 68 4.52 -32.09 -9.22
CA GLY A 68 4.32 -33.52 -8.94
C GLY A 68 3.10 -34.10 -9.67
N GLY A 69 1.98 -33.37 -9.71
CA GLY A 69 0.78 -33.76 -10.45
C GLY A 69 1.00 -33.84 -11.96
N ILE A 70 1.70 -32.88 -12.55
CA ILE A 70 2.05 -32.88 -13.99
C ILE A 70 2.99 -34.04 -14.32
N ILE A 71 3.99 -34.28 -13.47
CA ILE A 71 4.92 -35.41 -13.62
C ILE A 71 4.16 -36.73 -13.56
N LEU A 72 3.31 -36.92 -12.55
CA LEU A 72 2.51 -38.13 -12.39
C LEU A 72 1.58 -38.35 -13.59
N PHE A 73 0.91 -37.29 -14.05
CA PHE A 73 0.06 -37.35 -15.23
C PHE A 73 0.85 -37.75 -16.49
N SER A 74 2.06 -37.19 -16.69
CA SER A 74 2.92 -37.57 -17.81
C SER A 74 3.33 -39.04 -17.75
N LEU A 75 3.67 -39.56 -16.56
CA LEU A 75 4.03 -40.97 -16.37
C LEU A 75 2.83 -41.90 -16.65
N ILE A 76 1.65 -41.57 -16.12
CA ILE A 76 0.42 -42.33 -16.38
C ILE A 76 0.09 -42.33 -17.87
N LEU A 77 0.19 -41.18 -18.54
CA LEU A 77 -0.05 -41.08 -19.98
C LEU A 77 0.95 -41.90 -20.78
N HIS A 78 2.24 -41.88 -20.41
CA HIS A 78 3.30 -42.61 -21.09
C HIS A 78 3.11 -44.13 -21.02
N PHE A 79 2.93 -44.67 -19.82
CA PHE A 79 2.80 -46.12 -19.63
C PHE A 79 1.37 -46.63 -19.92
N GLY A 80 0.35 -45.80 -19.74
CA GLY A 80 -1.05 -46.16 -19.99
C GLY A 80 -1.38 -46.46 -21.44
N ILE A 81 -0.55 -45.97 -22.39
CA ILE A 81 -0.66 -46.27 -23.83
C ILE A 81 0.45 -47.23 -24.31
N GLY A 82 1.08 -47.97 -23.40
CA GLY A 82 2.08 -48.99 -23.73
C GLY A 82 3.48 -48.45 -24.02
N GLY A 83 3.79 -47.24 -23.57
CA GLY A 83 5.13 -46.67 -23.70
C GLY A 83 6.21 -47.49 -23.00
N SER A 84 7.39 -47.51 -23.61
CA SER A 84 8.61 -48.08 -23.05
C SER A 84 9.65 -46.97 -22.85
N PHE A 85 10.76 -47.28 -22.18
CA PHE A 85 11.88 -46.35 -22.03
C PHE A 85 12.62 -46.03 -23.34
N SER A 86 12.14 -46.49 -24.49
CA SER A 86 12.67 -46.10 -25.79
C SER A 86 12.18 -44.71 -26.21
N THR A 87 12.93 -44.06 -27.10
CA THR A 87 12.58 -42.74 -27.63
C THR A 87 11.46 -42.77 -28.69
N GLY A 88 10.87 -43.94 -28.95
CA GLY A 88 9.73 -44.12 -29.85
C GLY A 88 8.42 -43.57 -29.27
N ALA A 89 7.34 -43.62 -30.04
CA ALA A 89 6.02 -43.25 -29.53
C ALA A 89 5.69 -44.07 -28.26
N PRO A 90 5.23 -43.45 -27.16
CA PRO A 90 4.73 -42.06 -27.03
C PRO A 90 5.72 -41.05 -26.41
N PHE A 91 7.01 -41.38 -26.34
CA PHE A 91 8.03 -40.57 -25.67
C PHE A 91 8.08 -39.10 -26.13
N PRO A 92 8.03 -38.76 -27.44
CA PRO A 92 8.14 -37.37 -27.89
C PRO A 92 7.01 -36.45 -27.39
N VAL A 93 5.86 -37.01 -27.03
CA VAL A 93 4.70 -36.24 -26.52
C VAL A 93 4.74 -36.11 -25.00
N THR A 94 5.16 -37.17 -24.32
CA THR A 94 5.10 -37.28 -22.86
C THR A 94 6.33 -36.65 -22.19
N ALA A 95 7.51 -36.74 -22.81
CA ALA A 95 8.75 -36.17 -22.28
C ALA A 95 8.69 -34.64 -22.10
N PRO A 96 8.16 -33.82 -23.04
CA PRO A 96 7.99 -32.38 -22.82
C PRO A 96 7.06 -32.05 -21.64
N ILE A 97 6.00 -32.82 -21.43
CA ILE A 97 5.07 -32.63 -20.29
C ILE A 97 5.79 -32.94 -18.98
N PHE A 98 6.58 -34.01 -18.95
CA PHE A 98 7.41 -34.37 -17.80
C PHE A 98 8.39 -33.25 -17.46
N LEU A 99 9.12 -32.74 -18.47
CA LEU A 99 10.07 -31.64 -18.31
C LEU A 99 9.37 -30.36 -17.83
N PHE A 100 8.17 -30.07 -18.32
CA PHE A 100 7.38 -28.94 -17.85
C PHE A 100 7.02 -29.07 -16.36
N GLY A 101 6.62 -30.26 -15.91
CA GLY A 101 6.40 -30.54 -14.49
C GLY A 101 7.68 -30.38 -13.65
N LEU A 102 8.82 -30.84 -14.17
CA LEU A 102 10.12 -30.69 -13.53
C LEU A 102 10.53 -29.22 -13.37
N CYS A 103 10.21 -28.35 -14.33
CA CYS A 103 10.45 -26.91 -14.23
C CYS A 103 9.76 -26.28 -13.01
N PHE A 104 8.56 -26.73 -12.62
CA PHE A 104 7.87 -26.26 -11.41
C PHE A 104 8.60 -26.70 -10.13
N ILE A 105 9.13 -27.92 -10.10
CA ILE A 105 9.92 -28.42 -8.96
C ILE A 105 11.23 -27.65 -8.85
N ILE A 106 11.97 -27.51 -9.95
CA ILE A 106 13.25 -26.78 -10.01
C ILE A 106 13.06 -25.32 -9.59
N LYS A 107 11.98 -24.67 -10.02
CA LYS A 107 11.62 -23.30 -9.63
C LYS A 107 11.63 -23.08 -8.11
N THR A 108 11.18 -24.07 -7.33
CA THR A 108 11.15 -23.99 -5.86
C THR A 108 12.53 -23.83 -5.22
N PHE A 109 13.57 -24.35 -5.87
CA PHE A 109 14.95 -24.30 -5.38
C PHE A 109 15.74 -23.12 -5.94
N ILE A 110 15.39 -22.65 -7.15
CA ILE A 110 16.07 -21.54 -7.81
C ILE A 110 15.71 -20.19 -7.17
N PHE A 111 14.45 -19.97 -6.83
CA PHE A 111 14.00 -18.66 -6.36
C PHE A 111 13.91 -18.58 -4.82
N LYS A 112 14.92 -18.00 -4.19
CA LYS A 112 15.11 -18.05 -2.71
C LYS A 112 14.56 -16.85 -1.95
N ASN A 113 14.58 -15.65 -2.53
CA ASN A 113 14.20 -14.42 -1.83
C ASN A 113 12.82 -13.94 -2.27
N LYS A 114 11.78 -14.55 -1.70
CA LYS A 114 10.37 -14.27 -2.02
C LYS A 114 9.59 -13.57 -0.89
N LYS A 115 10.32 -12.94 0.02
CA LYS A 115 9.78 -12.20 1.16
C LYS A 115 9.43 -10.77 0.78
N LEU A 116 8.29 -10.30 1.27
CA LEU A 116 7.95 -8.90 1.40
C LEU A 116 8.37 -8.43 2.80
N ILE A 117 9.12 -7.34 2.88
CA ILE A 117 9.60 -6.75 4.13
C ILE A 117 9.20 -5.28 4.13
N MET A 118 8.53 -4.86 5.20
CA MET A 118 8.20 -3.47 5.46
C MET A 118 8.98 -3.02 6.70
N ASP A 119 9.91 -2.08 6.51
CA ASP A 119 10.63 -1.41 7.61
C ASP A 119 9.93 -0.07 7.86
N ARG A 120 9.10 -0.06 8.91
CA ARG A 120 8.25 1.08 9.27
C ARG A 120 9.08 2.28 9.70
N MET A 121 10.20 2.06 10.39
CA MET A 121 11.00 3.14 10.99
C MET A 121 11.79 3.91 9.93
N GLN A 122 12.36 3.20 8.95
CA GLN A 122 13.09 3.80 7.83
C GLN A 122 12.18 4.15 6.65
N GLY A 123 10.94 3.67 6.64
CA GLY A 123 10.01 3.84 5.52
C GLY A 123 10.47 3.09 4.27
N LEU A 124 11.14 1.95 4.44
CA LEU A 124 11.63 1.10 3.35
C LEU A 124 10.66 -0.06 3.10
N PHE A 125 10.45 -0.34 1.82
CA PHE A 125 9.60 -1.41 1.35
C PHE A 125 10.40 -2.31 0.41
N SER A 126 10.48 -3.58 0.74
CA SER A 126 11.19 -4.58 -0.04
C SER A 126 10.25 -5.66 -0.53
N TYR A 127 10.35 -6.02 -1.81
CA TYR A 127 9.55 -7.06 -2.42
C TYR A 127 10.36 -7.92 -3.39
N PRO A 128 9.92 -9.16 -3.66
CA PRO A 128 10.62 -10.06 -4.57
C PRO A 128 10.66 -9.52 -5.99
N ASN A 129 11.83 -9.63 -6.62
CA ASN A 129 11.93 -9.50 -8.06
C ASN A 129 11.53 -10.84 -8.70
N TYR A 130 10.66 -10.81 -9.72
CA TYR A 130 10.22 -12.05 -10.38
C TYR A 130 11.39 -12.76 -11.08
N TRP A 131 12.32 -11.98 -11.64
CA TRP A 131 13.42 -12.48 -12.47
C TRP A 131 14.77 -12.56 -11.76
N SER A 132 14.86 -12.14 -10.50
CA SER A 132 16.09 -12.13 -9.73
C SER A 132 15.87 -12.57 -8.29
N ASN A 133 16.88 -13.18 -7.69
CA ASN A 133 16.92 -13.44 -6.25
C ASN A 133 17.30 -12.20 -5.44
N THR A 134 17.59 -11.08 -6.08
CA THR A 134 17.78 -9.81 -5.37
C THR A 134 16.42 -9.12 -5.22
N PRO A 135 15.92 -8.91 -3.99
CA PRO A 135 14.69 -8.17 -3.80
C PRO A 135 14.88 -6.70 -4.21
N ALA A 136 13.80 -6.07 -4.66
CA ALA A 136 13.80 -4.64 -4.93
C ALA A 136 13.48 -3.90 -3.63
N ILE A 137 14.29 -2.90 -3.29
CA ILE A 137 14.12 -2.06 -2.10
C ILE A 137 13.78 -0.65 -2.58
N VAL A 138 12.69 -0.07 -2.06
CA VAL A 138 12.22 1.27 -2.42
C VAL A 138 11.73 2.03 -1.20
N TYR A 139 11.68 3.36 -1.28
CA TYR A 139 11.00 4.16 -0.27
C TYR A 139 9.49 4.00 -0.39
N PHE A 140 8.80 3.76 0.72
CA PHE A 140 7.36 3.51 0.70
C PHE A 140 6.57 4.71 0.13
N LYS A 141 6.98 5.94 0.44
CA LYS A 141 6.40 7.17 -0.14
C LYS A 141 6.47 7.25 -1.67
N GLU A 142 7.36 6.49 -2.31
CA GLU A 142 7.56 6.45 -3.76
C GLU A 142 6.84 5.25 -4.42
N VAL A 143 6.19 4.42 -3.61
CA VAL A 143 5.46 3.23 -4.07
C VAL A 143 4.27 3.68 -4.93
N ILE A 144 4.32 3.37 -6.22
CA ILE A 144 3.18 3.51 -7.12
C ILE A 144 2.44 2.19 -7.15
N LEU A 145 1.28 2.16 -6.51
CA LEU A 145 0.38 1.02 -6.53
C LEU A 145 -0.54 1.16 -7.75
N ILE A 146 -0.36 0.24 -8.70
CA ILE A 146 -1.08 0.28 -9.98
C ILE A 146 -2.26 -0.68 -9.90
N LEU A 147 -3.47 -0.17 -10.13
CA LEU A 147 -4.58 -1.05 -10.49
C LEU A 147 -4.44 -1.46 -11.95
N THR A 148 -4.13 -2.74 -12.15
CA THR A 148 -4.19 -3.37 -13.45
C THR A 148 -5.37 -4.31 -13.53
N HIS A 149 -5.91 -4.50 -14.74
CA HIS A 149 -6.88 -5.54 -15.04
C HIS A 149 -6.12 -6.70 -15.70
N LYS A 150 -6.27 -7.91 -15.19
CA LYS A 150 -5.65 -9.11 -15.77
C LYS A 150 -6.68 -9.84 -16.64
N GLY A 151 -6.53 -9.77 -17.96
CA GLY A 151 -7.45 -10.42 -18.92
C GLY A 151 -8.79 -9.69 -19.09
N LYS A 152 -9.80 -10.39 -19.64
CA LYS A 152 -11.15 -9.84 -19.91
C LYS A 152 -11.98 -9.59 -18.65
N ILE A 153 -11.58 -10.15 -17.50
CA ILE A 153 -12.26 -9.98 -16.21
C ILE A 153 -11.49 -8.92 -15.43
N SER A 154 -12.15 -7.80 -15.15
CA SER A 154 -11.60 -6.55 -14.65
C SER A 154 -11.22 -6.59 -13.16
N VAL A 155 -10.55 -7.63 -12.67
CA VAL A 155 -10.19 -7.75 -11.24
C VAL A 155 -9.14 -6.68 -10.89
N PRO A 156 -9.43 -5.77 -9.94
CA PRO A 156 -8.44 -4.82 -9.45
C PRO A 156 -7.30 -5.61 -8.81
N THR A 157 -6.07 -5.32 -9.19
CA THR A 157 -4.88 -5.99 -8.67
C THR A 157 -3.93 -4.95 -8.10
N LEU A 158 -3.45 -5.17 -6.87
CA LEU A 158 -2.40 -4.38 -6.24
C LEU A 158 -1.04 -4.95 -6.66
N VAL A 159 -0.22 -4.17 -7.34
CA VAL A 159 1.09 -4.61 -7.84
C VAL A 159 2.19 -3.77 -7.21
N ALA A 160 3.30 -4.41 -6.85
CA ALA A 160 4.46 -3.73 -6.29
C ALA A 160 5.05 -2.71 -7.30
N PRO A 161 5.71 -1.65 -6.78
CA PRO A 161 6.25 -0.56 -7.58
C PRO A 161 7.19 -1.05 -8.67
N TYR A 162 7.28 -0.30 -9.77
CA TYR A 162 8.32 -0.50 -10.81
C TYR A 162 8.40 -1.92 -11.41
N THR A 163 7.37 -2.73 -11.19
CA THR A 163 7.27 -4.05 -11.78
C THR A 163 6.77 -3.92 -13.22
N ASN A 164 7.24 -4.82 -14.09
CA ASN A 164 6.75 -4.84 -15.46
C ASN A 164 5.34 -5.44 -15.49
N VAL A 165 4.32 -4.57 -15.54
CA VAL A 165 2.91 -4.97 -15.54
C VAL A 165 2.57 -5.89 -16.73
N LYS A 166 3.25 -5.74 -17.88
CA LYS A 166 3.04 -6.60 -19.06
C LYS A 166 3.53 -8.05 -18.84
N PHE A 167 4.55 -8.24 -18.00
CA PHE A 167 5.08 -9.56 -17.65
C PHE A 167 4.64 -10.01 -16.24
N GLY A 168 3.52 -9.48 -15.74
CA GLY A 168 2.93 -9.95 -14.49
C GLY A 168 3.78 -9.59 -13.27
N GLY A 169 4.04 -8.30 -13.09
CA GLY A 169 4.71 -7.73 -11.91
C GLY A 169 4.28 -8.33 -10.56
N PHE A 170 5.12 -8.18 -9.53
CA PHE A 170 4.86 -8.81 -8.23
C PHE A 170 3.52 -8.35 -7.64
N ILE A 171 2.58 -9.28 -7.52
CA ILE A 171 1.21 -9.00 -7.08
C ILE A 171 1.16 -9.04 -5.55
N LEU A 172 0.79 -7.93 -4.95
CA LEU A 172 0.60 -7.77 -3.51
C LEU A 172 -0.78 -8.27 -3.06
N SER A 173 -1.80 -8.03 -3.88
CA SER A 173 -3.17 -8.52 -3.64
C SER A 173 -4.00 -8.59 -4.91
N VAL A 174 -4.90 -9.57 -4.97
CA VAL A 174 -5.98 -9.68 -5.96
C VAL A 174 -7.37 -9.61 -5.32
N THR A 175 -7.46 -9.83 -4.01
CA THR A 175 -8.67 -9.72 -3.19
C THR A 175 -8.47 -8.64 -2.13
N GLY A 176 -9.55 -7.99 -1.68
CA GLY A 176 -9.47 -6.97 -0.62
C GLY A 176 -8.41 -5.89 -0.92
N VAL A 177 -8.27 -5.48 -2.19
CA VAL A 177 -7.15 -4.62 -2.63
C VAL A 177 -7.07 -3.33 -1.83
N MET A 178 -8.23 -2.70 -1.58
CA MET A 178 -8.32 -1.47 -0.80
C MET A 178 -8.04 -1.69 0.68
N ASP A 179 -8.44 -2.83 1.24
CA ASP A 179 -8.20 -3.16 2.64
C ASP A 179 -6.71 -3.43 2.88
N ARG A 180 -6.06 -4.16 1.96
CA ARG A 180 -4.62 -4.44 2.01
C ARG A 180 -3.77 -3.20 1.74
N LEU A 181 -4.19 -2.34 0.80
CA LEU A 181 -3.58 -1.03 0.59
C LEU A 181 -3.63 -0.20 1.88
N SER A 182 -4.83 -0.07 2.47
CA SER A 182 -5.04 0.70 3.69
C SER A 182 -4.21 0.15 4.85
N PHE A 183 -4.08 -1.17 4.96
CA PHE A 183 -3.21 -1.81 5.94
C PHE A 183 -1.74 -1.41 5.76
N TYR A 184 -1.21 -1.49 4.53
CA TYR A 184 0.18 -1.10 4.27
C TYR A 184 0.43 0.37 4.54
N VAL A 185 -0.48 1.24 4.10
CA VAL A 185 -0.37 2.69 4.33
C VAL A 185 -0.40 3.00 5.82
N TRP A 186 -1.34 2.41 6.57
CA TRP A 186 -1.43 2.60 8.02
C TRP A 186 -0.20 2.06 8.74
N TYR A 187 0.24 0.83 8.42
CA TYR A 187 1.42 0.24 9.03
C TYR A 187 2.68 1.07 8.77
N MET A 188 2.89 1.53 7.53
CA MET A 188 4.06 2.32 7.16
C MET A 188 4.01 3.77 7.64
N ASP A 189 2.85 4.26 8.10
CA ASP A 189 2.73 5.53 8.78
C ASP A 189 3.26 5.41 10.22
N LYS A 190 4.56 5.61 10.40
CA LYS A 190 5.18 5.56 11.73
C LYS A 190 4.65 6.62 12.72
N ASN A 191 3.90 7.60 12.24
CA ASN A 191 3.36 8.67 13.07
C ASN A 191 1.94 8.34 13.59
N ARG A 192 1.27 7.34 13.00
CA ARG A 192 -0.01 6.80 13.47
C ARG A 192 0.20 5.62 14.44
N SER A 193 -0.84 5.33 15.23
CA SER A 193 -0.91 4.13 16.03
C SER A 193 -0.86 2.87 15.16
N LEU A 194 -0.42 1.75 15.72
CA LEU A 194 -0.35 0.48 14.98
C LEU A 194 -1.74 0.05 14.44
N PRO A 195 -1.82 -0.58 13.26
CA PRO A 195 -3.09 -1.00 12.66
C PRO A 195 -3.95 -1.85 13.60
N PRO A 196 -5.28 -1.86 13.42
CA PRO A 196 -6.17 -2.64 14.28
C PRO A 196 -5.90 -4.15 14.16
N GLY A 197 -6.04 -4.87 15.28
CA GLY A 197 -5.77 -6.30 15.38
C GLY A 197 -4.95 -6.66 16.62
N ASP A 198 -5.18 -7.85 17.17
CA ASP A 198 -4.52 -8.34 18.39
C ASP A 198 -3.06 -8.78 18.15
N ALA A 199 -2.65 -8.93 16.89
CA ALA A 199 -1.27 -9.19 16.50
C ALA A 199 -0.30 -8.08 16.95
N PHE A 200 -0.79 -6.85 17.11
CA PHE A 200 0.01 -5.69 17.48
C PHE A 200 -0.11 -5.29 18.95
N ASP A 201 -1.06 -5.84 19.69
CA ASP A 201 -1.35 -5.46 21.08
C ASP A 201 -0.11 -5.45 21.99
N PRO A 202 0.81 -6.43 21.92
CA PRO A 202 2.03 -6.41 22.72
C PRO A 202 2.95 -5.20 22.48
N TYR A 203 2.84 -4.55 21.32
CA TYR A 203 3.73 -3.49 20.88
C TYR A 203 3.09 -2.09 20.94
N ARG A 204 1.77 -1.99 21.18
CA ARG A 204 1.06 -0.70 21.14
C ARG A 204 1.57 0.29 22.18
N GLN A 205 1.85 -0.19 23.41
CA GLN A 205 2.34 0.67 24.48
C GLN A 205 3.73 1.24 24.15
N LYS A 206 4.64 0.39 23.66
CA LYS A 206 5.99 0.79 23.21
C LYS A 206 5.90 1.82 22.07
N ASP A 207 5.04 1.58 21.08
CA ASP A 207 4.85 2.52 19.97
C ASP A 207 4.26 3.87 20.43
N PHE A 208 3.31 3.86 21.37
CA PHE A 208 2.73 5.07 21.96
C PHE A 208 3.79 5.89 22.69
N GLU A 209 4.56 5.27 23.58
CA GLU A 209 5.65 5.94 24.33
C GLU A 209 6.70 6.55 23.42
N ARG A 210 7.05 5.84 22.33
CA ARG A 210 7.95 6.37 21.31
C ARG A 210 7.36 7.61 20.63
N ARG A 211 6.11 7.56 20.15
CA ARG A 211 5.47 8.71 19.49
C ARG A 211 5.31 9.90 20.44
N LYS A 212 5.02 9.63 21.71
CA LYS A 212 4.99 10.64 22.78
C LYS A 212 6.35 11.31 22.96
N ALA A 213 7.44 10.53 23.01
CA ALA A 213 8.80 11.07 23.10
C ALA A 213 9.20 11.90 21.86
N GLU A 214 8.64 11.59 20.68
CA GLU A 214 8.80 12.36 19.44
C GLU A 214 7.87 13.58 19.35
N GLY A 215 6.99 13.80 20.33
CA GLY A 215 6.03 14.91 20.36
C GLY A 215 4.82 14.72 19.45
N PHE A 216 4.35 13.48 19.30
CA PHE A 216 3.22 13.08 18.44
C PHE A 216 3.27 13.73 17.05
N PRO A 217 4.31 13.41 16.25
CA PRO A 217 4.41 13.98 14.91
C PRO A 217 3.14 13.67 14.11
N PRO A 218 2.63 14.61 13.29
CA PRO A 218 1.42 14.35 12.54
C PRO A 218 1.59 13.29 11.44
N PRO A 219 0.51 12.62 11.01
CA PRO A 219 0.51 11.54 10.03
C PRO A 219 1.33 11.82 8.76
N LEU A 220 1.90 10.76 8.20
CA LEU A 220 2.62 10.81 6.93
C LEU A 220 1.68 10.67 5.72
N TYR A 221 0.58 9.94 5.89
CA TYR A 221 -0.39 9.64 4.84
C TYR A 221 -1.80 10.06 5.24
N TYR A 222 -2.67 10.36 4.28
CA TYR A 222 -4.07 10.74 4.55
C TYR A 222 -4.95 9.52 4.84
N SER A 223 -6.08 9.74 5.51
CA SER A 223 -7.14 8.73 5.70
C SER A 223 -8.50 9.24 5.20
N CYS A 224 -9.27 8.48 4.43
CA CYS A 224 -10.58 8.90 3.91
C CYS A 224 -11.66 8.86 4.99
N GLY A 225 -11.62 9.77 5.97
CA GLY A 225 -12.60 9.83 7.06
C GLY A 225 -12.48 8.68 8.07
N ILE A 226 -11.36 7.96 8.07
CA ILE A 226 -11.14 6.82 8.96
C ILE A 226 -10.31 7.28 10.16
N PRO A 227 -10.88 7.26 11.38
CA PRO A 227 -10.17 7.64 12.59
C PRO A 227 -9.12 6.60 12.96
N THR A 228 -8.08 7.04 13.67
CA THR A 228 -7.00 6.18 14.16
C THR A 228 -6.96 6.16 15.68
N PRO A 229 -7.83 5.34 16.31
CA PRO A 229 -7.91 5.30 17.76
C PRO A 229 -6.63 4.75 18.38
N GLU A 230 -6.24 5.33 19.51
CA GLU A 230 -5.29 4.74 20.45
C GLU A 230 -5.93 3.59 21.24
N VAL A 231 -5.14 2.90 22.08
CA VAL A 231 -5.62 1.77 22.88
C VAL A 231 -6.63 2.22 23.93
N THR A 232 -6.36 3.36 24.56
CA THR A 232 -7.23 3.91 25.61
C THR A 232 -7.70 5.32 25.26
N PRO A 233 -8.87 5.74 25.78
CA PRO A 233 -9.36 7.11 25.60
C PRO A 233 -8.41 8.19 26.12
N GLU A 234 -7.65 7.91 27.18
CA GLU A 234 -6.67 8.85 27.74
C GLU A 234 -5.48 9.06 26.80
N GLN A 235 -4.99 7.97 26.19
CA GLN A 235 -3.95 8.03 25.16
C GLN A 235 -4.42 8.82 23.94
N GLN A 236 -5.68 8.60 23.53
CA GLN A 236 -6.31 9.34 22.44
C GLN A 236 -6.37 10.84 22.76
N ALA A 237 -6.85 11.20 23.95
CA ALA A 237 -6.95 12.60 24.39
C ALA A 237 -5.57 13.28 24.47
N GLU A 238 -4.53 12.55 24.89
CA GLU A 238 -3.16 13.08 24.91
C GLU A 238 -2.65 13.37 23.50
N ARG A 239 -2.86 12.46 22.55
CA ARG A 239 -2.47 12.64 21.13
C ARG A 239 -3.23 13.81 20.49
N GLU A 240 -4.52 13.93 20.77
CA GLU A 240 -5.40 14.96 20.20
C GLU A 240 -5.04 16.39 20.63
N GLN A 241 -4.21 16.56 21.68
CA GLN A 241 -3.63 17.86 22.02
C GLN A 241 -2.68 18.40 20.93
N TYR A 242 -2.11 17.50 20.11
CA TYR A 242 -1.14 17.85 19.07
C TYR A 242 -1.80 17.96 17.70
N TRP A 243 -2.66 17.02 17.34
CA TRP A 243 -3.38 17.01 16.07
C TRP A 243 -4.60 16.11 16.10
N LYS A 244 -5.63 16.46 15.32
CA LYS A 244 -6.86 15.69 15.20
C LYS A 244 -6.92 14.90 13.89
N ASP A 245 -7.59 13.75 13.89
CA ASP A 245 -7.70 12.89 12.70
C ASP A 245 -8.40 13.63 11.55
N GLU A 246 -9.37 14.48 11.87
CA GLU A 246 -10.14 15.30 10.94
C GLU A 246 -9.26 16.23 10.09
N GLU A 247 -8.13 16.69 10.63
CA GLU A 247 -7.18 17.55 9.92
C GLU A 247 -6.42 16.79 8.81
N TYR A 248 -6.39 15.46 8.89
CA TYR A 248 -5.66 14.58 7.99
C TYR A 248 -6.59 13.64 7.22
N TYR A 249 -7.88 13.99 7.16
CA TYR A 249 -8.79 13.29 6.28
C TYR A 249 -8.54 13.63 4.82
N ALA A 250 -8.39 12.60 3.99
CA ALA A 250 -8.44 12.75 2.55
C ALA A 250 -9.84 13.26 2.18
N PRO A 251 -9.97 14.31 1.35
CA PRO A 251 -11.26 14.75 0.85
C PRO A 251 -11.97 13.62 0.12
N ASP A 252 -13.25 13.38 0.45
CA ASP A 252 -14.21 12.65 -0.39
C ASP A 252 -14.68 13.50 -1.59
N ILE A 253 -13.75 14.21 -2.24
CA ILE A 253 -14.04 15.07 -3.39
C ILE A 253 -13.58 14.37 -4.65
N LYS A 254 -14.47 14.32 -5.66
CA LYS A 254 -14.06 14.10 -7.05
C LYS A 254 -13.22 15.29 -7.51
N ARG A 255 -11.93 15.23 -7.25
CA ARG A 255 -10.95 16.23 -7.66
C ARG A 255 -10.21 15.78 -8.93
N PRO A 256 -9.77 16.72 -9.79
CA PRO A 256 -8.83 16.41 -10.86
C PRO A 256 -7.62 15.66 -10.31
N LYS A 257 -7.17 14.61 -11.01
CA LYS A 257 -6.06 13.74 -10.53
C LYS A 257 -4.73 14.47 -10.30
N ASP A 258 -4.55 15.62 -10.93
CA ASP A 258 -3.34 16.45 -10.85
C ASP A 258 -3.48 17.61 -9.84
N SER A 259 -4.55 17.63 -9.04
CA SER A 259 -4.78 18.64 -8.00
C SER A 259 -4.10 18.30 -6.68
N GLU A 260 -3.76 19.34 -5.93
CA GLU A 260 -3.19 19.26 -4.59
C GLU A 260 -4.27 19.52 -3.53
N ILE A 261 -4.04 19.03 -2.32
CA ILE A 261 -4.84 19.39 -1.14
C ILE A 261 -3.96 20.29 -0.29
N PHE A 262 -4.54 21.38 0.20
CA PHE A 262 -3.90 22.29 1.12
C PHE A 262 -3.42 21.52 2.36
N ASN A 263 -2.17 21.79 2.74
CA ASN A 263 -1.55 21.20 3.90
C ASN A 263 -0.55 22.19 4.47
N LYS A 264 -0.70 22.54 5.76
CA LYS A 264 0.16 23.51 6.44
C LYS A 264 1.66 23.20 6.32
N ARG A 265 2.04 21.93 6.16
CA ARG A 265 3.44 21.49 6.01
C ARG A 265 4.01 21.75 4.62
N THR A 266 3.22 21.59 3.57
CA THR A 266 3.66 21.79 2.17
C THR A 266 3.36 23.20 1.67
N HIS A 267 2.39 23.88 2.26
CA HIS A 267 1.91 25.23 1.93
C HIS A 267 2.23 26.21 3.08
N LYS A 268 3.47 26.18 3.58
CA LYS A 268 3.90 26.95 4.76
C LYS A 268 3.73 28.47 4.61
N ASN A 269 3.71 28.95 3.37
CA ASN A 269 3.66 30.37 3.05
C ASN A 269 2.22 30.90 2.97
N TRP A 270 1.22 30.05 3.16
CA TRP A 270 -0.17 30.46 3.13
C TRP A 270 -0.57 31.08 4.46
N SER A 271 -1.34 32.16 4.39
CA SER A 271 -1.73 32.96 5.56
C SER A 271 -3.09 32.53 6.11
N PRO A 272 -3.28 32.43 7.44
CA PRO A 272 -4.57 32.08 8.01
C PRO A 272 -5.63 33.13 7.67
N CYS A 273 -6.85 32.68 7.39
CA CYS A 273 -7.99 33.52 7.02
C CYS A 273 -9.29 32.91 7.55
N VAL A 274 -10.34 33.71 7.75
CA VAL A 274 -11.69 33.23 8.06
C VAL A 274 -12.57 33.47 6.84
N PHE A 275 -13.16 32.40 6.31
CA PHE A 275 -14.02 32.47 5.13
C PHE A 275 -15.49 32.65 5.53
N GLY A 276 -16.11 33.72 5.01
CA GLY A 276 -17.52 34.07 5.24
C GLY A 276 -17.69 35.52 5.73
N GLU A 277 -18.88 36.09 5.52
CA GLU A 277 -19.26 37.36 6.18
C GLU A 277 -19.67 37.07 7.63
N LYS A 278 -19.55 38.07 8.52
CA LYS A 278 -19.71 37.95 9.99
C LYS A 278 -20.99 37.23 10.47
N GLU A 279 -22.02 37.14 9.62
CA GLU A 279 -23.33 36.55 9.94
C GLU A 279 -23.51 35.12 9.39
N ALA A 280 -22.63 34.66 8.50
CA ALA A 280 -22.65 33.31 7.92
C ALA A 280 -21.23 32.73 7.86
N VAL A 281 -20.75 32.23 9.00
CA VAL A 281 -19.52 31.44 9.06
C VAL A 281 -19.72 30.18 8.20
N LEU A 282 -18.97 30.08 7.10
CA LEU A 282 -19.03 28.93 6.19
C LEU A 282 -18.13 27.81 6.72
N ALA A 283 -18.58 27.22 7.83
CA ALA A 283 -17.94 26.10 8.49
C ALA A 283 -17.93 24.85 7.59
N ASN A 284 -16.83 24.09 7.62
CA ASN A 284 -16.69 22.82 6.90
C ASN A 284 -16.99 22.94 5.39
N LYS A 285 -16.57 24.05 4.77
CA LYS A 285 -16.77 24.31 3.34
C LYS A 285 -15.46 24.14 2.58
N TRP A 286 -15.58 23.57 1.39
CA TRP A 286 -14.45 23.38 0.49
C TRP A 286 -14.23 24.60 -0.39
N TYR A 287 -12.96 24.92 -0.60
CA TYR A 287 -12.48 25.96 -1.49
C TYR A 287 -11.54 25.36 -2.51
N GLU A 288 -11.78 25.64 -3.77
CA GLU A 288 -10.90 25.36 -4.89
C GLU A 288 -10.11 26.63 -5.22
N PHE A 289 -8.78 26.53 -5.21
CA PHE A 289 -7.87 27.57 -5.66
C PHE A 289 -7.26 27.16 -6.98
N THR A 290 -7.57 27.91 -8.04
CA THR A 290 -7.04 27.69 -9.39
C THR A 290 -6.03 28.77 -9.70
N PHE A 291 -4.78 28.37 -9.85
CA PHE A 291 -3.65 29.27 -10.10
C PHE A 291 -3.43 29.46 -11.59
N ALA A 292 -2.81 30.58 -11.98
CA ALA A 292 -2.55 30.92 -13.39
C ALA A 292 -1.68 29.89 -14.17
N ASN A 293 -1.03 28.96 -13.48
CA ASN A 293 -0.23 27.87 -14.06
C ASN A 293 -0.99 26.54 -14.16
N ASP A 294 -2.33 26.58 -14.12
CA ASP A 294 -3.23 25.42 -14.09
C ASP A 294 -3.07 24.51 -12.87
N LYS A 295 -2.34 24.95 -11.83
CA LYS A 295 -2.30 24.26 -10.55
C LYS A 295 -3.64 24.47 -9.86
N VAL A 296 -4.20 23.39 -9.31
CA VAL A 296 -5.44 23.44 -8.51
C VAL A 296 -5.15 22.94 -7.11
N VAL A 297 -5.51 23.71 -6.09
CA VAL A 297 -5.37 23.34 -4.67
C VAL A 297 -6.74 23.36 -4.00
N TYR A 298 -7.14 22.28 -3.34
CA TYR A 298 -8.38 22.21 -2.58
C TYR A 298 -8.11 22.38 -1.08
N MET A 299 -8.97 23.11 -0.39
CA MET A 299 -8.86 23.33 1.06
C MET A 299 -10.22 23.24 1.74
N LEU A 300 -10.26 22.57 2.89
CA LEU A 300 -11.43 22.53 3.78
C LEU A 300 -11.25 23.55 4.91
N THR A 301 -12.26 24.39 5.13
CA THR A 301 -12.32 25.22 6.33
C THR A 301 -12.75 24.40 7.53
N ASN A 302 -12.30 24.77 8.73
CA ASN A 302 -12.72 24.10 9.96
C ASN A 302 -14.16 24.50 10.37
N GLU A 303 -14.61 24.00 11.53
CA GLU A 303 -15.94 24.28 12.10
C GLU A 303 -16.21 25.78 12.37
N LYS A 304 -15.16 26.61 12.40
CA LYS A 304 -15.24 28.06 12.59
C LYS A 304 -15.08 28.83 11.28
N GLY A 305 -15.07 28.14 10.13
CA GLY A 305 -14.81 28.75 8.83
C GLY A 305 -13.37 29.21 8.63
N GLU A 306 -12.44 28.82 9.52
CA GLU A 306 -11.03 29.19 9.42
C GLU A 306 -10.34 28.31 8.37
N GLY A 307 -9.53 28.93 7.53
CA GLY A 307 -8.73 28.31 6.49
C GLY A 307 -7.47 29.12 6.23
N PHE A 308 -6.91 28.98 5.03
CA PHE A 308 -5.66 29.60 4.62
C PHE A 308 -5.78 30.17 3.20
N LEU A 309 -5.18 31.33 2.96
CA LEU A 309 -5.07 31.93 1.65
C LEU A 309 -3.67 31.72 1.06
N PRO A 310 -3.57 31.48 -0.26
CA PRO A 310 -2.30 31.50 -0.96
C PRO A 310 -1.58 32.85 -0.78
N PRO A 311 -0.25 32.89 -0.98
CA PRO A 311 0.53 34.12 -0.96
C PRO A 311 -0.06 35.19 -1.89
N GLU A 312 -0.04 36.46 -1.47
CA GLU A 312 -0.63 37.57 -2.23
C GLU A 312 0.07 37.83 -3.58
N ASP A 313 1.31 37.36 -3.74
CA ASP A 313 2.08 37.46 -4.97
C ASP A 313 1.66 36.44 -6.05
N GLU A 314 0.89 35.42 -5.68
CA GLU A 314 0.35 34.43 -6.61
C GLU A 314 -1.04 34.84 -7.10
N LYS A 315 -1.26 34.87 -8.42
CA LYS A 315 -2.59 35.08 -9.00
C LYS A 315 -3.38 33.78 -8.99
N TYR A 316 -4.51 33.78 -8.28
CA TYR A 316 -5.43 32.65 -8.19
C TYR A 316 -6.88 33.10 -8.27
N GLU A 317 -7.74 32.18 -8.72
CA GLU A 317 -9.18 32.25 -8.59
C GLU A 317 -9.62 31.33 -7.45
N VAL A 318 -10.62 31.75 -6.67
CA VAL A 318 -11.15 30.96 -5.56
C VAL A 318 -12.64 30.68 -5.77
N ALA A 319 -13.02 29.41 -5.72
CA ALA A 319 -14.40 28.97 -5.82
C ALA A 319 -14.79 28.15 -4.59
N SER A 320 -15.90 28.49 -3.93
CA SER A 320 -16.43 27.68 -2.84
C SER A 320 -17.30 26.56 -3.39
N LEU A 321 -17.04 25.32 -2.99
CA LEU A 321 -17.79 24.14 -3.42
C LEU A 321 -18.88 23.80 -2.42
N THR A 322 -20.07 23.47 -2.93
CA THR A 322 -21.15 22.88 -2.12
C THR A 322 -21.12 21.36 -2.26
N LEU A 323 -21.30 20.62 -1.15
CA LEU A 323 -21.34 19.14 -1.12
C LEU A 323 -22.34 18.50 -2.11
N LYS A 324 -23.29 19.27 -2.66
CA LYS A 324 -24.21 18.82 -3.72
C LYS A 324 -23.61 18.83 -5.12
N ASP A 325 -22.51 19.53 -5.35
CA ASP A 325 -21.87 19.68 -6.68
C ASP A 325 -20.80 18.61 -6.94
N THR A 326 -20.59 17.70 -5.99
CA THR A 326 -19.70 16.55 -6.14
C THR A 326 -20.49 15.34 -6.63
N TRP A 327 -20.40 15.07 -7.92
CA TRP A 327 -21.05 13.95 -8.62
C TRP A 327 -20.72 12.61 -7.95
N PHE A 328 -21.72 11.77 -7.68
CA PHE A 328 -21.56 10.40 -7.13
C PHE A 328 -20.79 9.46 -8.06
#